data_AF-A0A1Z8MPC3-F1
#
_entry.id   AF-A0A1Z8MPC3-F1
#
_cell.length_a   1.000
_cell.length_b   1.000
_cell.length_c   1.000
_cell.angle_alpha   90.00
_cell.angle_beta   90.00
_cell.angle_gamma   90.00
#
_symmetry.space_group_name_H-M   'P 1'
#
loop_
_entity.id
_entity.type
_entity.pdbx_description
1 polymer ?
#
loop_
_entity_poly.entity_id
_entity_poly.type
_entity_poly.pdbx_seq_one_letter_code
_entity_poly.pdbx_strand_id
1 'polypeptide(L)'
;MKVWFNRISESRRSMVDLTGSEFSIGRDQENDIVLTSPLVSRQHAVVRKNGEQLELENLGINSCLVGDTEILGGQTASFTPGAKIRIWPYTLSFQTESASSFSQAEIEAHLRSEMAKLELDIHQKLLQRLDLYEFEGERGANQDNIILLENNIEDVCRDMNLFGEQNEPLLEEITGITLRDQLVNQLILETQDDDIVFDLAVLTSNEFDVPATLVPERETELHSLLSFIREKMELNALPDVSSRVRKLEHQFNDTFHLVRPHLHAELRKYLILRAIKKDLKDTVFGFGPLQDLLRAPTITEIMVVESDQIFVERDGIIEKSGRRFLSEKVTEAIIERIVAQVGRRIDKSQPLVDARLPDGSRVNAIIPPLAIKGPCLTIRKFPIQRLAMDDLIDFGSISRSAATFLRSAVIDGRNILVSGGTGTGKTTFLNILSSFIPYKQRIVTIEDTTELRLHQEHVVTLESKPANVEGVGEYTIRDLVTNALRMRPDRILVGECRSGEALDMVQAMNTGHDGSMTTLHANSAHEVLERLEVLILMAADLPVVSIHRQVTSAIDLIVHI
;
A
#
# COMPACT_ATOMS: atom_id res chain seq x y z
N MET A 1 34.76 24.63 1.73
CA MET A 1 33.30 24.39 1.61
C MET A 1 32.97 24.59 0.15
N LYS A 2 32.44 23.56 -0.51
CA LYS A 2 32.19 23.61 -1.94
C LYS A 2 30.82 24.21 -2.18
N VAL A 3 30.79 25.33 -2.87
CA VAL A 3 29.54 25.99 -3.27
C VAL A 3 29.36 25.82 -4.76
N TRP A 4 28.31 25.08 -5.11
CA TRP A 4 27.91 24.92 -6.50
C TRP A 4 26.85 25.94 -6.83
N PHE A 5 26.95 26.57 -8.00
CA PHE A 5 25.91 27.47 -8.49
C PHE A 5 25.78 27.40 -10.01
N ASN A 6 24.56 27.60 -10.50
CA ASN A 6 24.26 27.72 -11.92
C ASN A 6 23.09 28.66 -12.15
N ARG A 7 23.05 29.28 -13.32
CA ARG A 7 21.81 29.95 -13.78
C ARG A 7 20.78 28.88 -14.08
N ILE A 8 19.52 29.12 -13.72
CA ILE A 8 18.42 28.17 -13.90
C ILE A 8 18.24 27.78 -15.38
N SER A 9 18.56 28.69 -16.31
CA SER A 9 18.53 28.45 -17.76
C SER A 9 19.74 27.67 -18.31
N GLU A 10 20.75 27.39 -17.49
CA GLU A 10 22.02 26.79 -17.93
C GLU A 10 22.28 25.46 -17.20
N SER A 11 22.63 24.42 -17.96
CA SER A 11 22.93 23.08 -17.42
C SER A 11 24.30 22.99 -16.77
N ARG A 12 25.19 23.97 -17.03
CA ARG A 12 26.57 23.98 -16.54
C ARG A 12 26.62 24.56 -15.13
N ARG A 13 27.15 23.78 -14.18
CA ARG A 13 27.42 24.24 -12.80
C ARG A 13 28.84 24.79 -12.68
N SER A 14 28.95 25.91 -11.99
CA SER A 14 30.21 26.47 -11.49
C SER A 14 30.41 26.05 -10.04
N MET A 15 31.66 25.93 -9.62
CA MET A 15 32.04 25.54 -8.26
C MET A 15 33.11 26.48 -7.75
N VAL A 16 32.94 26.94 -6.51
CA VAL A 16 33.96 27.68 -5.77
C VAL A 16 34.20 26.96 -4.45
N ASP A 17 35.46 26.82 -4.07
CA ASP A 17 35.86 26.28 -2.78
C ASP A 17 36.25 27.41 -1.84
N LEU A 18 35.54 27.53 -0.72
CA LEU A 18 35.67 28.62 0.23
C LEU A 18 36.23 28.12 1.56
N THR A 19 37.21 28.86 2.10
CA THR A 19 37.82 28.61 3.40
C THR A 19 37.46 29.75 4.37
N GLY A 20 36.70 29.45 5.42
CA GLY A 20 36.26 30.44 6.39
C GLY A 20 34.98 30.05 7.13
N SER A 21 34.49 30.95 7.99
CA SER A 21 33.21 30.82 8.71
C SER A 21 32.14 31.79 8.21
N GLU A 22 32.47 32.70 7.30
CA GLU A 22 31.57 33.69 6.72
C GLU A 22 31.88 33.85 5.22
N PHE A 23 30.84 33.92 4.38
CA PHE A 23 30.95 33.99 2.93
C PHE A 23 29.98 35.01 2.35
N SER A 24 30.48 35.92 1.53
CA SER A 24 29.72 36.97 0.86
C SER A 24 29.26 36.55 -0.55
N ILE A 25 28.04 36.94 -0.92
CA ILE A 25 27.40 36.62 -2.21
C ILE A 25 26.91 37.90 -2.84
N GLY A 26 27.27 38.16 -4.09
CA GLY A 26 26.79 39.35 -4.81
C GLY A 26 27.32 39.44 -6.24
N ARG A 27 26.96 40.52 -6.94
CA ARG A 27 27.46 40.75 -8.31
C ARG A 27 28.83 41.44 -8.37
N ASP A 28 29.25 42.09 -7.28
CA ASP A 28 30.55 42.78 -7.24
C ASP A 28 31.68 41.76 -7.08
N GLN A 29 32.85 42.06 -7.66
CA GLN A 29 34.00 41.14 -7.68
C GLN A 29 34.66 40.93 -6.32
N GLU A 30 34.30 41.75 -5.33
CA GLU A 30 34.81 41.65 -3.96
C GLU A 30 34.10 40.56 -3.14
N ASN A 31 33.00 39.97 -3.66
CA ASN A 31 32.29 38.89 -2.99
C ASN A 31 32.98 37.53 -3.20
N ASP A 32 32.86 36.64 -2.22
CA ASP A 32 33.37 35.27 -2.28
C ASP A 32 32.67 34.45 -3.38
N ILE A 33 31.37 34.69 -3.58
CA ILE A 33 30.57 34.09 -4.66
C ILE A 33 30.03 35.19 -5.56
N VAL A 34 30.60 35.28 -6.76
CA VAL A 34 30.24 36.31 -7.74
C VAL A 34 29.15 35.80 -8.70
N LEU A 35 27.95 36.37 -8.59
CA LEU A 35 26.80 36.06 -9.44
C LEU A 35 26.56 37.21 -10.43
N THR A 36 27.04 37.04 -11.66
CA THR A 36 27.01 38.06 -12.72
C THR A 36 25.61 38.22 -13.33
N SER A 37 24.67 38.84 -12.62
CA SER A 37 23.34 39.21 -13.14
C SER A 37 22.92 40.58 -12.63
N PRO A 38 22.22 41.40 -13.47
CA PRO A 38 21.68 42.67 -13.02
C PRO A 38 20.59 42.51 -11.93
N LEU A 39 20.00 41.32 -11.80
CA LEU A 39 18.98 40.99 -10.79
C LEU A 39 19.60 40.61 -9.42
N VAL A 40 20.92 40.50 -9.35
CA VAL A 40 21.64 40.26 -8.09
C VAL A 40 22.20 41.59 -7.58
N SER A 41 22.05 41.84 -6.28
CA SER A 41 22.58 43.04 -5.62
C SER A 41 24.11 43.04 -5.60
N ARG A 42 24.73 44.23 -5.48
CA ARG A 42 26.19 44.38 -5.35
C ARG A 42 26.76 43.49 -4.24
N GLN A 43 26.17 43.57 -3.07
CA GLN A 43 26.22 42.59 -1.99
C GLN A 43 24.78 42.14 -1.76
N HIS A 44 24.50 40.86 -1.96
CA HIS A 44 23.14 40.32 -1.93
C HIS A 44 22.90 39.52 -0.66
N ALA A 45 23.83 38.66 -0.24
CA ALA A 45 23.67 37.90 0.98
C ALA A 45 25.02 37.59 1.63
N VAL A 46 24.99 37.31 2.93
CA VAL A 46 26.12 36.76 3.69
C VAL A 46 25.68 35.44 4.30
N VAL A 47 26.51 34.40 4.15
CA VAL A 47 26.29 33.09 4.74
C VAL A 47 27.30 32.87 5.85
N ARG A 48 26.83 32.64 7.08
CA ARG A 48 27.65 32.34 8.24
C ARG A 48 27.53 30.88 8.63
N LYS A 49 28.65 30.27 9.01
CA LYS A 49 28.71 28.90 9.50
C LYS A 49 28.58 28.88 11.02
N ASN A 50 27.56 28.21 11.54
CA ASN A 50 27.32 28.03 12.96
C ASN A 50 27.20 26.52 13.28
N GLY A 51 28.35 25.87 13.52
CA GLY A 51 28.42 24.43 13.72
C GLY A 51 28.09 23.63 12.45
N GLU A 52 27.07 22.77 12.53
CA GLU A 52 26.55 21.97 11.40
C GLU A 52 25.52 22.71 10.55
N GLN A 53 25.00 23.84 11.03
CA GLN A 53 24.04 24.67 10.30
C GLN A 53 24.70 25.88 9.65
N LEU A 54 24.07 26.36 8.57
CA LEU A 54 24.41 27.59 7.88
C LEU A 54 23.28 28.60 8.09
N GLU A 55 23.63 29.87 8.25
CA GLU A 55 22.67 30.96 8.36
C GLU A 55 22.91 31.93 7.20
N LEU A 56 21.87 32.22 6.43
CA LEU A 56 21.91 33.21 5.35
C LEU A 56 21.22 34.48 5.81
N GLU A 57 21.92 35.61 5.72
CA GLU A 57 21.38 36.96 5.88
C GLU A 57 21.23 37.61 4.50
N ASN A 58 20.02 38.05 4.14
CA ASN A 58 19.80 38.78 2.90
C ASN A 58 20.09 40.28 3.10
N LEU A 59 21.14 40.79 2.47
CA LEU A 59 21.53 42.20 2.50
C LEU A 59 20.92 43.01 1.33
N GLY A 60 20.40 42.31 0.32
CA GLY A 60 19.85 42.90 -0.88
C GLY A 60 18.41 43.40 -0.73
N ILE A 61 17.98 44.25 -1.68
CA ILE A 61 16.58 44.67 -1.81
C ILE A 61 15.71 43.55 -2.40
N ASN A 62 16.30 42.70 -3.25
CA ASN A 62 15.61 41.57 -3.87
C ASN A 62 15.56 40.38 -2.89
N SER A 63 14.45 39.65 -2.89
CA SER A 63 14.31 38.46 -2.05
C SER A 63 15.19 37.30 -2.53
N CYS A 64 15.49 36.39 -1.61
CA CYS A 64 16.09 35.10 -1.91
C CYS A 64 15.25 33.97 -1.30
N LEU A 65 15.36 32.76 -1.84
CA LEU A 65 14.67 31.59 -1.31
C LEU A 65 15.67 30.65 -0.67
N VAL A 66 15.34 30.13 0.51
CA VAL A 66 16.07 29.06 1.19
C VAL A 66 15.10 27.89 1.33
N GLY A 67 15.28 26.84 0.53
CA GLY A 67 14.24 25.81 0.36
C GLY A 67 12.99 26.41 -0.28
N ASP A 68 11.86 26.33 0.43
CA ASP A 68 10.57 26.93 0.02
C ASP A 68 10.25 28.25 0.76
N THR A 69 11.16 28.72 1.64
CA THR A 69 10.95 29.92 2.45
C THR A 69 11.56 31.15 1.77
N GLU A 70 10.77 32.21 1.60
CA GLU A 70 11.22 33.49 1.05
C GLU A 70 11.80 34.40 2.14
N ILE A 71 13.01 34.94 1.87
CA ILE A 71 13.79 35.79 2.79
C ILE A 71 13.93 37.19 2.18
N LEU A 72 13.33 38.18 2.85
CA LEU A 72 13.38 39.58 2.44
C LEU A 72 14.66 40.27 2.94
N GLY A 73 14.97 41.44 2.38
CA GLY A 73 16.14 42.23 2.80
C GLY A 73 16.12 42.56 4.30
N GLY A 74 17.23 42.27 4.98
CA GLY A 74 17.41 42.40 6.43
C GLY A 74 16.98 41.18 7.26
N GLN A 75 16.45 40.12 6.63
CA GLN A 75 16.06 38.89 7.32
C GLN A 75 17.16 37.82 7.26
N THR A 76 17.15 36.92 8.24
CA THR A 76 18.02 35.74 8.29
C THR A 76 17.22 34.44 8.25
N ALA A 77 17.84 33.38 7.73
CA ALA A 77 17.30 32.03 7.78
C ALA A 77 18.41 30.98 7.91
N SER A 78 18.17 30.00 8.77
CA SER A 78 19.02 28.83 8.94
C SER A 78 18.68 27.72 7.96
N PHE A 79 19.69 27.02 7.47
CA PHE A 79 19.57 25.88 6.57
C PHE A 79 20.70 24.87 6.76
N THR A 80 20.47 23.64 6.30
CA THR A 80 21.48 22.58 6.32
C THR A 80 22.28 22.58 5.01
N PRO A 81 23.57 22.20 5.04
CA PRO A 81 24.34 21.94 3.82
C PRO A 81 23.58 20.95 2.91
N GLY A 82 23.53 21.24 1.61
CA GLY A 82 22.73 20.51 0.61
C GLY A 82 21.39 21.15 0.26
N ALA A 83 20.85 22.04 1.11
CA ALA A 83 19.65 22.80 0.77
C ALA A 83 19.87 23.69 -0.47
N LYS A 84 18.81 23.83 -1.29
CA LYS A 84 18.83 24.72 -2.46
C LYS A 84 18.51 26.15 -2.03
N ILE A 85 19.39 27.08 -2.38
CA ILE A 85 19.19 28.51 -2.23
C ILE A 85 18.96 29.11 -3.61
N ARG A 86 17.96 29.98 -3.77
CA ARG A 86 17.74 30.71 -5.02
C ARG A 86 17.95 32.19 -4.83
N ILE A 87 18.87 32.74 -5.61
CA ILE A 87 19.09 34.18 -5.79
C ILE A 87 18.89 34.41 -7.28
N TRP A 88 17.72 34.88 -7.68
CA TRP A 88 17.31 34.82 -9.08
C TRP A 88 18.31 35.53 -10.03
N PRO A 89 18.74 34.91 -11.15
CA PRO A 89 18.29 33.63 -11.72
C PRO A 89 19.17 32.42 -11.35
N TYR A 90 19.92 32.48 -10.25
CA TYR A 90 20.84 31.44 -9.82
C TYR A 90 20.21 30.50 -8.79
N THR A 91 20.59 29.23 -8.89
CA THR A 91 20.47 28.26 -7.78
C THR A 91 21.85 27.99 -7.22
N LEU A 92 21.97 28.00 -5.89
CA LEU A 92 23.18 27.71 -5.14
C LEU A 92 22.94 26.51 -4.22
N SER A 93 23.98 25.72 -3.97
CA SER A 93 23.98 24.66 -2.95
C SER A 93 25.33 24.62 -2.26
N PHE A 94 25.31 24.74 -0.93
CA PHE A 94 26.49 24.69 -0.08
C PHE A 94 26.72 23.24 0.36
N GLN A 95 27.89 22.69 0.06
CA GLN A 95 28.28 21.35 0.44
C GLN A 95 29.49 21.42 1.39
N THR A 96 29.34 20.83 2.57
CA THR A 96 30.46 20.44 3.43
C THR A 96 31.13 19.20 2.84
N GLU A 97 32.44 19.01 3.07
CA GLU A 97 33.15 17.79 2.66
C GLU A 97 32.75 16.53 3.46
N SER A 98 31.61 16.55 4.13
CA SER A 98 30.92 15.34 4.53
C SER A 98 30.33 14.72 3.26
N ALA A 99 30.92 13.61 2.81
CA ALA A 99 30.36 12.77 1.75
C ALA A 99 28.84 12.69 1.90
N SER A 100 28.09 12.92 0.81
CA SER A 100 26.64 12.74 0.80
C SER A 100 26.33 11.32 1.28
N SER A 101 25.84 11.18 2.51
CA SER A 101 25.28 9.93 2.98
C SER A 101 23.97 9.75 2.20
N PHE A 102 23.98 8.88 1.19
CA PHE A 102 22.72 8.38 0.64
C PHE A 102 21.89 7.85 1.81
N SER A 103 20.60 8.19 1.82
CA SER A 103 19.69 7.57 2.77
C SER A 103 19.64 6.07 2.52
N GLN A 104 19.39 5.29 3.55
CA GLN A 104 19.29 3.84 3.44
C GLN A 104 18.21 3.41 2.43
N ALA A 105 17.12 4.18 2.36
CA ALA A 105 16.06 3.99 1.38
C ALA A 105 16.54 4.21 -0.06
N GLU A 106 17.43 5.18 -0.32
CA GLU A 106 18.01 5.40 -1.65
C GLU A 106 18.96 4.27 -2.07
N ILE A 107 19.77 3.77 -1.14
CA ILE A 107 20.65 2.62 -1.38
C ILE A 107 19.81 1.37 -1.69
N GLU A 108 18.78 1.11 -0.89
CA GLU A 108 17.88 -0.03 -1.12
C GLU A 108 17.16 0.10 -2.46
N ALA A 109 16.62 1.27 -2.79
CA ALA A 109 15.95 1.50 -4.07
C ALA A 109 16.88 1.27 -5.26
N HIS A 110 18.16 1.64 -5.14
CA HIS A 110 19.17 1.37 -6.15
C HIS A 110 19.45 -0.13 -6.30
N LEU A 111 19.68 -0.85 -5.20
CA LEU A 111 19.95 -2.29 -5.22
C LEU A 111 18.75 -3.08 -5.77
N ARG A 112 17.51 -2.71 -5.40
CA ARG A 112 16.29 -3.29 -6.00
C ARG A 112 16.20 -3.01 -7.51
N SER A 113 16.69 -1.86 -7.96
CA SER A 113 16.76 -1.54 -9.40
C SER A 113 17.75 -2.43 -10.15
N GLU A 114 18.92 -2.68 -9.57
CA GLU A 114 19.91 -3.57 -10.18
C GLU A 114 19.42 -5.03 -10.19
N MET A 115 18.76 -5.49 -9.13
CA MET A 115 18.14 -6.82 -9.07
C MET A 115 17.07 -7.00 -10.16
N ALA A 116 16.15 -6.04 -10.30
CA ALA A 116 15.11 -6.11 -11.33
C ALA A 116 15.67 -6.07 -12.76
N LYS A 117 16.77 -5.34 -12.97
CA LYS A 117 17.47 -5.33 -14.26
C LYS A 117 18.10 -6.69 -14.56
N LEU A 118 18.71 -7.31 -13.55
CA LEU A 118 19.26 -8.66 -13.66
C LEU A 118 18.16 -9.68 -14.01
N GLU A 119 17.02 -9.64 -13.31
CA GLU A 119 15.86 -10.49 -13.59
C GLU A 119 15.33 -10.29 -15.02
N LEU A 120 15.27 -9.04 -15.49
CA LEU A 120 14.87 -8.72 -16.86
C LEU A 120 15.82 -9.33 -17.89
N ASP A 121 17.13 -9.22 -17.68
CA ASP A 121 18.14 -9.78 -18.59
C ASP A 121 18.04 -11.32 -18.64
N ILE A 122 17.81 -11.96 -17.48
CA ILE A 122 17.58 -13.41 -17.40
C ILE A 122 16.29 -13.78 -18.12
N HIS A 123 15.18 -13.08 -17.86
CA HIS A 123 13.89 -13.30 -18.50
C HIS A 123 13.97 -13.17 -20.03
N GLN A 124 14.68 -12.16 -20.55
CA GLN A 124 14.89 -12.00 -22.00
C GLN A 124 15.67 -13.15 -22.62
N LYS A 125 16.67 -13.71 -21.92
CA LYS A 125 17.40 -14.90 -22.38
C LYS A 125 16.56 -16.17 -22.28
N LEU A 126 15.69 -16.28 -21.28
CA LEU A 126 14.74 -17.40 -21.16
C LEU A 126 13.76 -17.42 -22.34
N LEU A 127 13.23 -16.27 -22.74
CA LEU A 127 12.36 -16.14 -23.92
C LEU A 127 13.03 -16.58 -25.25
N GLN A 128 14.37 -16.65 -25.30
CA GLN A 128 15.10 -17.17 -26.46
C GLN A 128 15.26 -18.69 -26.43
N ARG A 129 15.02 -19.32 -25.27
CA ARG A 129 15.23 -20.77 -25.01
C ARG A 129 13.94 -21.54 -24.84
N LEU A 130 12.93 -20.89 -24.27
CA LEU A 130 11.65 -21.45 -23.92
C LEU A 130 10.56 -20.63 -24.58
N ASP A 131 9.57 -21.31 -25.15
CA ASP A 131 8.30 -20.67 -25.45
C ASP A 131 7.50 -20.56 -24.15
N LEU A 132 7.63 -19.41 -23.47
CA LEU A 132 6.93 -19.18 -22.21
C LEU A 132 5.40 -19.14 -22.37
N TYR A 133 4.86 -19.02 -23.59
CA TYR A 133 3.42 -19.15 -23.83
C TYR A 133 2.92 -20.58 -23.69
N GLU A 134 3.76 -21.61 -23.88
CA GLU A 134 3.39 -23.01 -23.61
C GLU A 134 3.20 -23.29 -22.11
N PHE A 135 3.67 -22.38 -21.25
CA PHE A 135 3.49 -22.43 -19.80
C PHE A 135 2.18 -21.75 -19.34
N GLU A 136 1.48 -21.03 -20.23
CA GLU A 136 0.21 -20.37 -19.93
C GLU A 136 -0.99 -21.28 -20.28
N GLY A 137 -1.53 -21.96 -19.26
CA GLY A 137 -2.75 -22.80 -19.37
C GLY A 137 -3.09 -23.49 -18.05
N GLU A 138 -4.26 -24.15 -17.95
CA GLU A 138 -4.77 -24.82 -16.72
C GLU A 138 -3.85 -25.90 -16.11
N ARG A 139 -2.70 -26.21 -16.75
CA ARG A 139 -1.65 -27.13 -16.31
C ARG A 139 -0.26 -26.48 -16.18
N GLY A 140 -0.18 -25.15 -16.25
CA GLY A 140 1.06 -24.39 -16.41
C GLY A 140 2.10 -24.63 -15.32
N ALA A 141 1.67 -24.72 -14.06
CA ALA A 141 2.53 -24.95 -12.90
C ALA A 141 2.63 -26.44 -12.48
N ASN A 142 2.62 -27.38 -13.43
CA ASN A 142 2.97 -28.76 -13.08
C ASN A 142 4.46 -28.85 -12.68
N GLN A 143 4.80 -29.78 -11.80
CA GLN A 143 6.14 -29.95 -11.24
C GLN A 143 7.24 -30.05 -12.31
N ASP A 144 6.97 -30.74 -13.42
CA ASP A 144 7.91 -30.87 -14.54
C ASP A 144 8.24 -29.52 -15.20
N ASN A 145 7.24 -28.66 -15.38
CA ASN A 145 7.41 -27.33 -15.96
C ASN A 145 8.19 -26.41 -15.03
N ILE A 146 7.93 -26.50 -13.72
CA ILE A 146 8.66 -25.73 -12.72
C ILE A 146 10.14 -26.13 -12.71
N ILE A 147 10.43 -27.44 -12.70
CA ILE A 147 11.81 -27.96 -12.76
C ILE A 147 12.49 -27.53 -14.07
N LEU A 148 11.78 -27.60 -15.20
CA LEU A 148 12.31 -27.16 -16.49
C LEU A 148 12.69 -25.67 -16.48
N LEU A 149 11.82 -24.82 -15.93
CA LEU A 149 12.08 -23.39 -15.80
C LEU A 149 13.29 -23.14 -14.89
N GLU A 150 13.35 -23.77 -13.72
CA GLU A 150 14.47 -23.59 -12.78
C GLU A 150 15.81 -24.02 -13.36
N ASN A 151 15.86 -25.13 -14.10
CA ASN A 151 17.08 -25.57 -14.79
C ASN A 151 17.52 -24.57 -15.86
N ASN A 152 16.58 -24.03 -16.63
CA ASN A 152 16.90 -23.01 -17.64
C ASN A 152 17.37 -21.70 -17.01
N ILE A 153 16.82 -21.31 -15.85
CA ILE A 153 17.29 -20.15 -15.08
C ILE A 153 18.74 -20.36 -14.66
N GLU A 154 19.10 -21.53 -14.15
CA GLU A 154 20.48 -21.85 -13.78
C GLU A 154 21.44 -21.79 -14.96
N ASP A 155 21.06 -22.37 -16.10
CA ASP A 155 21.87 -22.36 -17.30
C ASP A 155 22.07 -20.94 -17.84
N VAL A 156 21.02 -20.12 -17.84
CA VAL A 156 21.12 -18.70 -18.23
C VAL A 156 22.04 -17.93 -17.29
N CYS A 157 21.91 -18.11 -15.98
CA CYS A 157 22.81 -17.51 -14.98
C CYS A 157 24.27 -17.92 -15.19
N ARG A 158 24.51 -19.20 -15.56
CA ARG A 158 25.84 -19.71 -15.89
C ARG A 158 26.41 -19.07 -17.15
N ASP A 159 25.60 -18.95 -18.20
CA ASP A 159 26.01 -18.36 -19.49
C ASP A 159 26.25 -16.84 -19.41
N MET A 160 25.56 -16.17 -18.49
CA MET A 160 25.82 -14.76 -18.15
C MET A 160 27.06 -14.57 -17.29
N ASN A 161 27.68 -15.65 -16.81
CA ASN A 161 28.72 -15.62 -15.79
C ASN A 161 28.32 -14.75 -14.58
N LEU A 162 27.06 -14.90 -14.13
CA LEU A 162 26.47 -14.06 -13.09
C LEU A 162 27.28 -14.10 -11.79
N PHE A 163 27.71 -15.28 -11.39
CA PHE A 163 28.49 -15.50 -10.17
C PHE A 163 30.01 -15.47 -10.40
N GLY A 164 30.47 -14.77 -11.44
CA GLY A 164 31.90 -14.51 -11.67
C GLY A 164 32.44 -13.39 -10.78
N GLU A 165 33.75 -13.36 -10.57
CA GLU A 165 34.43 -12.41 -9.66
C GLU A 165 34.08 -10.94 -9.91
N GLN A 166 33.80 -10.56 -11.16
CA GLN A 166 33.44 -9.19 -11.53
C GLN A 166 32.10 -8.70 -10.92
N ASN A 167 31.20 -9.61 -10.56
CA ASN A 167 29.89 -9.28 -10.00
C ASN A 167 29.83 -9.42 -8.49
N GLU A 168 30.87 -9.98 -7.87
CA GLU A 168 30.95 -10.25 -6.42
C GLU A 168 30.59 -9.04 -5.54
N PRO A 169 31.06 -7.80 -5.83
CA PRO A 169 30.70 -6.65 -5.01
C PRO A 169 29.20 -6.34 -5.01
N LEU A 170 28.54 -6.47 -6.16
CA LEU A 170 27.10 -6.23 -6.29
C LEU A 170 26.30 -7.33 -5.60
N LEU A 171 26.70 -8.59 -5.80
CA LEU A 171 26.04 -9.75 -5.19
C LEU A 171 26.13 -9.70 -3.66
N GLU A 172 27.25 -9.23 -3.10
CA GLU A 172 27.40 -9.03 -1.67
C GLU A 172 26.39 -8.03 -1.10
N GLU A 173 26.16 -6.91 -1.79
CA GLU A 173 25.20 -5.89 -1.36
C GLU A 173 23.74 -6.35 -1.52
N ILE A 174 23.42 -7.09 -2.59
CA ILE A 174 22.06 -7.62 -2.82
C ILE A 174 21.69 -8.71 -1.81
N THR A 175 22.66 -9.51 -1.36
CA THR A 175 22.46 -10.64 -0.42
C THR A 175 21.64 -10.23 0.81
N GLY A 176 21.89 -9.05 1.37
CA GLY A 176 21.18 -8.57 2.56
C GLY A 176 19.69 -8.35 2.32
N ILE A 177 19.35 -7.71 1.19
CA ILE A 177 17.94 -7.48 0.79
C ILE A 177 17.26 -8.82 0.55
N THR A 178 17.91 -9.75 -0.15
CA THR A 178 17.37 -11.08 -0.42
C THR A 178 17.09 -11.86 0.85
N LEU A 179 18.02 -11.83 1.82
CA LEU A 179 17.86 -12.52 3.10
C LEU A 179 16.69 -11.95 3.91
N ARG A 180 16.56 -10.62 3.93
CA ARG A 180 15.44 -9.94 4.61
C ARG A 180 14.11 -10.30 3.97
N ASP A 181 14.02 -10.21 2.64
CA ASP A 181 12.79 -10.51 1.89
C ASP A 181 12.40 -11.99 2.10
N GLN A 182 13.37 -12.92 2.16
CA GLN A 182 13.10 -14.31 2.51
C GLN A 182 12.56 -14.47 3.94
N LEU A 183 13.13 -13.76 4.92
CA LEU A 183 12.67 -13.84 6.30
C LEU A 183 11.25 -13.27 6.47
N VAL A 184 10.93 -12.15 5.79
CA VAL A 184 9.58 -11.58 5.72
C VAL A 184 8.61 -12.61 5.17
N ASN A 185 8.94 -13.22 4.03
CA ASN A 185 8.10 -14.24 3.40
C ASN A 185 7.88 -15.45 4.32
N GLN A 186 8.91 -15.92 5.03
CA GLN A 186 8.79 -17.04 5.96
C GLN A 186 7.88 -16.70 7.16
N LEU A 187 7.98 -15.49 7.72
CA LEU A 187 7.11 -15.05 8.82
C LEU A 187 5.64 -14.99 8.40
N ILE A 188 5.38 -14.56 7.18
CA ILE A 188 4.01 -14.50 6.64
C ILE A 188 3.46 -15.91 6.45
N LEU A 189 4.21 -16.81 5.80
CA LEU A 189 3.75 -18.16 5.49
C LEU A 189 3.52 -19.03 6.75
N GLU A 190 4.40 -18.97 7.74
CA GLU A 190 4.26 -19.74 8.99
C GLU A 190 2.99 -19.40 9.78
N THR A 191 2.41 -18.22 9.56
CA THR A 191 1.21 -17.78 10.29
C THR A 191 -0.09 -18.12 9.56
N GLN A 192 0.00 -18.54 8.30
CA GLN A 192 -1.17 -18.98 7.54
C GLN A 192 -1.61 -20.41 7.90
N ASP A 193 -0.72 -21.22 8.51
CA ASP A 193 -0.97 -22.64 8.82
C ASP A 193 -1.90 -22.87 10.04
N ASP A 194 -2.02 -21.92 10.98
CA ASP A 194 -2.71 -22.18 12.25
C ASP A 194 -4.20 -21.77 12.30
N ASP A 195 -4.75 -20.95 11.38
CA ASP A 195 -6.15 -20.47 11.52
C ASP A 195 -6.90 -20.00 10.24
N ILE A 196 -6.40 -20.21 9.02
CA ILE A 196 -6.99 -19.58 7.82
C ILE A 196 -7.75 -20.57 6.91
N VAL A 197 -9.06 -20.67 7.12
CA VAL A 197 -10.03 -21.05 6.07
C VAL A 197 -10.48 -19.79 5.33
N PHE A 198 -9.59 -19.06 4.64
CA PHE A 198 -10.00 -17.95 3.77
C PHE A 198 -9.02 -17.70 2.59
N ASP A 199 -9.63 -17.49 1.43
CA ASP A 199 -9.15 -17.65 0.04
C ASP A 199 -8.10 -16.64 -0.48
N LEU A 200 -7.29 -16.01 0.39
CA LEU A 200 -6.04 -15.36 -0.06
C LEU A 200 -5.03 -16.41 -0.53
N ALA A 201 -5.15 -17.64 -0.02
CA ALA A 201 -4.25 -18.76 -0.29
C ALA A 201 -3.96 -18.95 -1.79
N VAL A 202 -4.92 -18.76 -2.70
CA VAL A 202 -4.65 -18.90 -4.15
C VAL A 202 -3.79 -17.76 -4.70
N LEU A 203 -3.98 -16.54 -4.20
CA LEU A 203 -3.21 -15.35 -4.61
C LEU A 203 -1.89 -15.19 -3.85
N THR A 204 -1.72 -15.93 -2.75
CA THR A 204 -0.60 -15.82 -1.83
C THR A 204 0.10 -17.14 -1.58
N SER A 205 -0.28 -18.27 -2.16
CA SER A 205 0.48 -19.52 -2.00
C SER A 205 1.74 -19.46 -2.85
N ASN A 206 2.86 -19.95 -2.33
CA ASN A 206 4.08 -20.14 -3.12
C ASN A 206 4.19 -21.62 -3.48
N GLU A 207 3.18 -22.14 -4.19
CA GLU A 207 3.08 -23.55 -4.59
C GLU A 207 4.17 -23.97 -5.60
N PHE A 208 4.98 -23.01 -6.07
CA PHE A 208 6.01 -23.26 -7.07
C PHE A 208 7.33 -23.75 -6.48
N ASP A 209 7.48 -23.88 -5.16
CA ASP A 209 8.70 -24.44 -4.57
C ASP A 209 8.72 -25.96 -4.68
N VAL A 210 9.66 -26.48 -5.49
CA VAL A 210 9.83 -27.91 -5.71
C VAL A 210 11.06 -28.39 -4.94
N PRO A 211 10.93 -29.31 -3.97
CA PRO A 211 12.06 -29.77 -3.15
C PRO A 211 13.24 -30.36 -3.95
N ALA A 212 12.99 -30.82 -5.18
CA ALA A 212 13.97 -31.50 -6.02
C ALA A 212 15.16 -30.61 -6.45
N THR A 213 15.03 -29.29 -6.40
CA THR A 213 16.07 -28.34 -6.80
C THR A 213 16.71 -27.62 -5.62
N LEU A 214 16.32 -27.96 -4.39
CA LEU A 214 16.91 -27.44 -3.17
C LEU A 214 18.19 -28.19 -2.82
N VAL A 215 19.14 -27.49 -2.22
CA VAL A 215 20.39 -28.09 -1.70
C VAL A 215 20.25 -28.25 -0.18
N PRO A 216 20.08 -29.47 0.36
CA PRO A 216 19.73 -29.67 1.77
C PRO A 216 20.70 -29.04 2.77
N GLU A 217 22.00 -29.10 2.48
CA GLU A 217 23.01 -28.48 3.33
C GLU A 217 22.85 -26.95 3.38
N ARG A 218 22.56 -26.33 2.23
CA ARG A 218 22.36 -24.87 2.13
C ARG A 218 21.06 -24.42 2.78
N GLU A 219 19.98 -25.20 2.63
CA GLU A 219 18.72 -24.94 3.34
C GLU A 219 18.90 -25.04 4.87
N THR A 220 19.69 -26.00 5.34
CA THR A 220 19.98 -26.13 6.78
C THR A 220 20.78 -24.94 7.32
N GLU A 221 21.81 -24.50 6.58
CA GLU A 221 22.59 -23.30 6.91
C GLU A 221 21.69 -22.06 6.93
N LEU A 222 20.88 -21.87 5.90
CA LEU A 222 19.99 -20.73 5.75
C LEU A 222 18.94 -20.69 6.87
N HIS A 223 18.31 -21.84 7.17
CA HIS A 223 17.37 -21.95 8.28
C HIS A 223 18.01 -21.57 9.62
N SER A 224 19.25 -22.01 9.85
CA SER A 224 20.00 -21.66 11.08
C SER A 224 20.25 -20.15 11.18
N LEU A 225 20.63 -19.49 10.07
CA LEU A 225 20.82 -18.04 10.05
C LEU A 225 19.52 -17.27 10.28
N LEU A 226 18.43 -17.70 9.63
CA LEU A 226 17.11 -17.07 9.78
C LEU A 226 16.60 -17.22 11.23
N SER A 227 16.79 -18.40 11.84
CA SER A 227 16.48 -18.63 13.26
C SER A 227 17.29 -17.73 14.19
N PHE A 228 18.59 -17.59 13.94
CA PHE A 228 19.45 -16.67 14.70
C PHE A 228 18.96 -15.21 14.62
N ILE A 229 18.57 -14.74 13.43
CA ILE A 229 18.02 -13.39 13.26
C ILE A 229 16.71 -13.23 14.06
N ARG A 230 15.81 -14.21 13.98
CA ARG A 230 14.52 -14.20 14.71
C ARG A 230 14.71 -14.11 16.21
N GLU A 231 15.62 -14.92 16.76
CA GLU A 231 15.94 -14.92 18.19
C GLU A 231 16.58 -13.59 18.59
N LYS A 232 17.57 -13.11 17.83
CA LYS A 232 18.28 -11.87 18.12
C LYS A 232 17.38 -10.64 18.11
N MET A 233 16.39 -10.64 17.23
CA MET A 233 15.39 -9.57 17.11
C MET A 233 14.16 -9.81 17.98
N GLU A 234 14.11 -10.91 18.75
CA GLU A 234 12.98 -11.29 19.61
C GLU A 234 11.63 -11.28 18.86
N LEU A 235 11.62 -11.69 17.59
CA LEU A 235 10.41 -11.59 16.76
C LEU A 235 9.27 -12.47 17.30
N ASN A 236 9.60 -13.61 17.90
CA ASN A 236 8.61 -14.54 18.47
C ASN A 236 7.90 -13.98 19.70
N ALA A 237 8.45 -12.94 20.35
CA ALA A 237 7.81 -12.27 21.49
C ALA A 237 6.68 -11.31 21.05
N LEU A 238 6.59 -10.99 19.75
CA LEU A 238 5.57 -10.10 19.23
C LEU A 238 4.27 -10.84 18.93
N PRO A 239 3.11 -10.20 19.21
CA PRO A 239 1.81 -10.87 19.24
C PRO A 239 1.32 -11.26 17.84
N ASP A 240 1.63 -10.47 16.82
CA ASP A 240 1.10 -10.65 15.47
C ASP A 240 2.18 -10.50 14.39
N VAL A 241 1.89 -11.02 13.19
CA VAL A 241 2.79 -11.01 12.03
C VAL A 241 3.13 -9.60 11.57
N SER A 242 2.15 -8.69 11.57
CA SER A 242 2.37 -7.32 11.12
C SER A 242 3.41 -6.64 12.00
N SER A 243 3.31 -6.81 13.32
CA SER A 243 4.32 -6.35 14.28
C SER A 243 5.69 -6.97 14.03
N ARG A 244 5.76 -8.28 13.75
CA ARG A 244 7.02 -8.99 13.42
C ARG A 244 7.67 -8.44 12.16
N VAL A 245 6.90 -8.29 11.09
CA VAL A 245 7.36 -7.76 9.80
C VAL A 245 7.82 -6.30 9.95
N ARG A 246 7.06 -5.44 10.64
CA ARG A 246 7.47 -4.05 10.90
C ARG A 246 8.80 -3.97 11.65
N LYS A 247 8.96 -4.74 12.74
CA LYS A 247 10.21 -4.76 13.51
C LYS A 247 11.38 -5.24 12.65
N LEU A 248 11.15 -6.28 11.84
CA LEU A 248 12.13 -6.79 10.90
C LEU A 248 12.54 -5.74 9.87
N GLU A 249 11.60 -5.12 9.15
CA GLU A 249 11.87 -4.11 8.12
C GLU A 249 12.69 -2.93 8.68
N HIS A 250 12.38 -2.49 9.91
CA HIS A 250 13.09 -1.37 10.55
C HIS A 250 14.47 -1.71 11.13
N GLN A 251 14.64 -2.90 11.72
CA GLN A 251 15.83 -3.23 12.52
C GLN A 251 16.73 -4.31 11.86
N PHE A 252 16.39 -4.77 10.66
CA PHE A 252 17.16 -5.83 9.98
C PHE A 252 18.61 -5.42 9.76
N ASN A 253 18.85 -4.18 9.31
CA ASN A 253 20.20 -3.74 8.94
C ASN A 253 21.15 -3.69 10.15
N ASP A 254 20.66 -3.29 11.31
CA ASP A 254 21.42 -3.32 12.57
C ASP A 254 21.84 -4.75 12.95
N THR A 255 20.97 -5.72 12.64
CA THR A 255 21.21 -7.15 12.90
C THR A 255 22.06 -7.81 11.81
N PHE A 256 21.95 -7.36 10.56
CA PHE A 256 22.60 -7.96 9.40
C PHE A 256 24.13 -7.97 9.53
N HIS A 257 24.72 -6.96 10.16
CA HIS A 257 26.17 -6.92 10.43
C HIS A 257 26.68 -8.12 11.24
N LEU A 258 25.84 -8.72 12.09
CA LEU A 258 26.18 -9.92 12.87
C LEU A 258 26.12 -11.20 12.03
N VAL A 259 25.30 -11.19 10.98
CA VAL A 259 25.04 -12.34 10.10
C VAL A 259 26.01 -12.36 8.92
N ARG A 260 26.41 -11.18 8.41
CA ARG A 260 27.29 -11.03 7.24
C ARG A 260 28.54 -11.92 7.27
N PRO A 261 29.28 -12.09 8.39
CA PRO A 261 30.46 -12.97 8.42
C PRO A 261 30.17 -14.46 8.19
N HIS A 262 28.92 -14.89 8.38
CA HIS A 262 28.48 -16.28 8.21
C HIS A 262 27.93 -16.55 6.80
N LEU A 263 27.84 -15.53 5.94
CA LEU A 263 27.38 -15.64 4.55
C LEU A 263 28.57 -15.85 3.59
N HIS A 264 29.13 -17.06 3.57
CA HIS A 264 30.20 -17.41 2.62
C HIS A 264 29.69 -17.44 1.16
N ALA A 265 30.62 -17.41 0.21
CA ALA A 265 30.33 -17.25 -1.23
C ALA A 265 29.28 -18.25 -1.77
N GLU A 266 29.39 -19.53 -1.46
CA GLU A 266 28.43 -20.54 -1.93
C GLU A 266 27.01 -20.34 -1.37
N LEU A 267 26.89 -19.91 -0.11
CA LEU A 267 25.58 -19.64 0.49
C LEU A 267 24.94 -18.36 -0.09
N ARG A 268 25.74 -17.32 -0.34
CA ARG A 268 25.28 -16.09 -1.03
C ARG A 268 24.78 -16.39 -2.43
N LYS A 269 25.55 -17.17 -3.20
CA LYS A 269 25.15 -17.64 -4.53
C LYS A 269 23.85 -18.42 -4.48
N TYR A 270 23.72 -19.37 -3.55
CA TYR A 270 22.51 -20.15 -3.36
C TYR A 270 21.30 -19.26 -3.06
N LEU A 271 21.43 -18.34 -2.11
CA LEU A 271 20.37 -17.42 -1.70
C LEU A 271 19.88 -16.54 -2.86
N ILE A 272 20.80 -15.92 -3.61
CA ILE A 272 20.47 -15.05 -4.74
C ILE A 272 19.79 -15.86 -5.85
N LEU A 273 20.32 -17.04 -6.18
CA LEU A 273 19.73 -17.92 -7.18
C LEU A 273 18.32 -18.38 -6.76
N ARG A 274 18.13 -18.72 -5.48
CA ARG A 274 16.83 -19.08 -4.90
C ARG A 274 15.82 -17.95 -5.06
N ALA A 275 16.23 -16.69 -4.84
CA ALA A 275 15.37 -15.53 -5.02
C ALA A 275 15.03 -15.24 -6.47
N ILE A 276 16.01 -15.28 -7.39
CA ILE A 276 15.76 -15.13 -8.83
C ILE A 276 14.79 -16.20 -9.32
N LYS A 277 14.99 -17.46 -8.92
CA LYS A 277 14.08 -18.56 -9.25
C LYS A 277 12.67 -18.28 -8.75
N LYS A 278 12.52 -17.88 -7.48
CA LYS A 278 11.23 -17.50 -6.92
C LYS A 278 10.57 -16.38 -7.73
N ASP A 279 11.25 -15.26 -7.96
CA ASP A 279 10.64 -14.07 -8.55
C ASP A 279 10.29 -14.28 -10.05
N LEU A 280 11.07 -15.10 -10.76
CA LEU A 280 10.73 -15.53 -12.12
C LEU A 280 9.58 -16.55 -12.15
N LYS A 281 9.50 -17.48 -11.19
CA LYS A 281 8.32 -18.37 -11.05
C LYS A 281 7.06 -17.57 -10.72
N ASP A 282 7.15 -16.60 -9.82
CA ASP A 282 6.05 -15.70 -9.50
C ASP A 282 5.59 -14.93 -10.75
N THR A 283 6.52 -14.52 -11.61
CA THR A 283 6.20 -13.84 -12.87
C THR A 283 5.50 -14.76 -13.87
N VAL A 284 6.05 -15.97 -14.09
CA VAL A 284 5.54 -16.92 -15.09
C VAL A 284 4.21 -17.51 -14.64
N PHE A 285 4.09 -17.94 -13.40
CA PHE A 285 2.96 -18.72 -12.89
C PHE A 285 2.04 -17.95 -11.93
N GLY A 286 2.55 -16.96 -11.20
CA GLY A 286 1.84 -16.22 -10.15
C GLY A 286 1.45 -14.78 -10.55
N PHE A 287 1.63 -13.84 -9.63
CA PHE A 287 1.31 -12.41 -9.83
C PHE A 287 2.55 -11.52 -9.90
N GLY A 288 3.70 -12.12 -10.22
CA GLY A 288 5.00 -11.46 -10.31
C GLY A 288 5.31 -10.63 -9.06
N PRO A 289 5.68 -9.35 -9.20
CA PRO A 289 6.05 -8.51 -8.06
C PRO A 289 4.89 -8.27 -7.07
N LEU A 290 3.64 -8.48 -7.48
CA LEU A 290 2.48 -8.32 -6.60
C LEU A 290 2.35 -9.46 -5.59
N GLN A 291 2.94 -10.63 -5.88
CA GLN A 291 2.80 -11.84 -5.06
C GLN A 291 3.17 -11.57 -3.59
N ASP A 292 4.34 -10.97 -3.36
CA ASP A 292 4.83 -10.66 -2.01
C ASP A 292 4.07 -9.47 -1.38
N LEU A 293 3.61 -8.50 -2.18
CA LEU A 293 2.84 -7.36 -1.70
C LEU A 293 1.42 -7.77 -1.23
N LEU A 294 0.80 -8.70 -1.95
CA LEU A 294 -0.49 -9.28 -1.60
C LEU A 294 -0.39 -10.06 -0.29
N ARG A 295 0.70 -10.81 -0.10
CA ARG A 295 1.04 -11.54 1.14
C ARG A 295 1.25 -10.63 2.35
N ALA A 296 1.86 -9.46 2.16
CA ALA A 296 2.29 -8.61 3.27
C ALA A 296 1.10 -8.07 4.09
N PRO A 297 0.89 -8.49 5.35
CA PRO A 297 -0.29 -8.10 6.14
C PRO A 297 -0.28 -6.62 6.54
N THR A 298 0.87 -5.95 6.45
CA THR A 298 1.06 -4.52 6.71
C THR A 298 0.60 -3.62 5.56
N ILE A 299 0.34 -4.18 4.38
CA ILE A 299 -0.11 -3.45 3.19
C ILE A 299 -1.64 -3.55 3.08
N THR A 300 -2.29 -2.40 2.96
CA THR A 300 -3.77 -2.27 2.80
C THR A 300 -4.18 -2.00 1.35
N GLU A 301 -3.35 -1.31 0.59
CA GLU A 301 -3.61 -0.98 -0.82
C GLU A 301 -2.33 -1.09 -1.66
N ILE A 302 -2.47 -1.55 -2.90
CA ILE A 302 -1.40 -1.67 -3.89
C ILE A 302 -1.82 -0.91 -5.14
N MET A 303 -0.99 0.00 -5.63
CA MET A 303 -1.27 0.84 -6.79
C MET A 303 -0.11 0.76 -7.79
N VAL A 304 -0.36 0.14 -8.93
CA VAL A 304 0.54 0.10 -10.08
C VAL A 304 0.18 1.28 -10.99
N VAL A 305 1.10 2.23 -11.11
CA VAL A 305 0.93 3.42 -11.96
C VAL A 305 1.54 3.15 -13.35
N GLU A 306 2.74 2.59 -13.35
CA GLU A 306 3.51 2.16 -14.53
C GLU A 306 4.26 0.86 -14.14
N SER A 307 4.85 0.15 -15.11
CA SER A 307 5.56 -1.11 -14.82
C SER A 307 6.69 -0.95 -13.80
N ASP A 308 7.31 0.23 -13.70
CA ASP A 308 8.39 0.56 -12.76
C ASP A 308 7.96 1.33 -11.51
N GLN A 309 6.65 1.61 -11.37
CA GLN A 309 6.09 2.44 -10.30
C GLN A 309 4.94 1.74 -9.61
N ILE A 310 5.28 1.01 -8.54
CA ILE A 310 4.32 0.36 -7.64
C ILE A 310 4.34 1.07 -6.29
N PHE A 311 3.22 1.66 -5.92
CA PHE A 311 2.96 2.28 -4.62
C PHE A 311 2.17 1.33 -3.73
N VAL A 312 2.36 1.46 -2.44
CA VAL A 312 1.62 0.70 -1.42
C VAL A 312 1.17 1.64 -0.32
N GLU A 313 0.02 1.36 0.27
CA GLU A 313 -0.43 2.01 1.50
C GLU A 313 -0.06 1.13 2.70
N ARG A 314 0.63 1.72 3.68
CA ARG A 314 0.90 1.12 4.98
C ARG A 314 0.53 2.11 6.07
N ASP A 315 -0.30 1.67 7.01
CA ASP A 315 -0.72 2.50 8.16
C ASP A 315 -1.25 3.90 7.75
N GLY A 316 -1.95 3.99 6.61
CA GLY A 316 -2.50 5.23 6.07
C GLY A 316 -1.52 6.10 5.25
N ILE A 317 -0.26 5.67 5.10
CA ILE A 317 0.78 6.39 4.37
C ILE A 317 1.05 5.70 3.04
N ILE A 318 1.01 6.46 1.95
CA ILE A 318 1.34 5.97 0.61
C ILE A 318 2.85 6.13 0.36
N GLU A 319 3.51 5.04 0.02
CA GLU A 319 4.95 5.01 -0.27
C GLU A 319 5.27 4.14 -1.49
N LYS A 320 6.48 4.29 -2.04
CA LYS A 320 6.96 3.41 -3.11
C LYS A 320 7.35 2.06 -2.51
N SER A 321 6.84 0.98 -3.08
CA SER A 321 7.15 -0.39 -2.63
C SER A 321 8.59 -0.85 -2.93
N GLY A 322 9.28 -0.17 -3.86
CA GLY A 322 10.57 -0.59 -4.40
C GLY A 322 10.50 -1.78 -5.37
N ARG A 323 9.33 -2.42 -5.53
CA ARG A 323 9.06 -3.48 -6.50
C ARG A 323 8.70 -2.89 -7.87
N ARG A 324 8.91 -3.68 -8.92
CA ARG A 324 8.56 -3.35 -10.31
C ARG A 324 8.27 -4.60 -11.12
N PHE A 325 7.48 -4.44 -12.18
CA PHE A 325 7.31 -5.45 -13.23
C PHE A 325 8.50 -5.44 -14.19
N LEU A 326 8.74 -6.57 -14.84
CA LEU A 326 9.80 -6.72 -15.84
C LEU A 326 9.51 -5.89 -17.11
N SER A 327 8.24 -5.78 -17.51
CA SER A 327 7.81 -4.97 -18.65
C SER A 327 6.30 -4.72 -18.62
N GLU A 328 5.82 -3.72 -19.37
CA GLU A 328 4.38 -3.46 -19.54
C GLU A 328 3.61 -4.68 -20.06
N LYS A 329 4.21 -5.49 -20.94
CA LYS A 329 3.58 -6.71 -21.46
C LYS A 329 3.35 -7.74 -20.36
N VAL A 330 4.32 -7.88 -19.45
CA VAL A 330 4.19 -8.76 -18.28
C VAL A 330 3.14 -8.21 -17.31
N THR A 331 3.08 -6.88 -17.14
CA THR A 331 2.02 -6.24 -16.35
C THR A 331 0.64 -6.52 -16.93
N GLU A 332 0.45 -6.39 -18.25
CA GLU A 332 -0.82 -6.70 -18.93
C GLU A 332 -1.21 -8.18 -18.74
N ALA A 333 -0.29 -9.12 -18.97
CA ALA A 333 -0.55 -10.55 -18.78
C ALA A 333 -0.93 -10.92 -17.33
N ILE A 334 -0.29 -10.30 -16.33
CA ILE A 334 -0.63 -10.51 -14.92
C ILE A 334 -2.00 -9.92 -14.60
N ILE A 335 -2.33 -8.72 -15.11
CA ILE A 335 -3.66 -8.12 -14.96
C ILE A 335 -4.74 -9.04 -15.57
N GLU A 336 -4.53 -9.54 -16.78
CA GLU A 336 -5.43 -10.48 -17.43
C GLU A 336 -5.64 -11.74 -16.59
N ARG A 337 -4.55 -12.29 -16.01
CA ARG A 337 -4.59 -13.47 -15.13
C ARG A 337 -5.41 -13.23 -13.86
N ILE A 338 -5.21 -12.10 -13.19
CA ILE A 338 -5.98 -11.71 -11.99
C ILE A 338 -7.48 -11.62 -12.33
N VAL A 339 -7.80 -10.97 -13.45
CA VAL A 339 -9.19 -10.70 -13.87
C VAL A 339 -9.88 -11.99 -14.35
N ALA A 340 -9.16 -12.89 -14.99
CA ALA A 340 -9.67 -14.18 -15.45
C ALA A 340 -10.12 -15.09 -14.28
N GLN A 341 -9.43 -15.05 -13.14
CA GLN A 341 -9.80 -15.85 -11.96
C GLN A 341 -11.19 -15.54 -11.40
N VAL A 342 -11.71 -14.34 -11.64
CA VAL A 342 -13.04 -13.91 -11.19
C VAL A 342 -14.10 -13.97 -12.30
N GLY A 343 -13.80 -14.66 -13.41
CA GLY A 343 -14.70 -14.81 -14.55
C GLY A 343 -14.97 -13.50 -15.29
N ARG A 344 -14.07 -12.52 -15.17
CA ARG A 344 -14.12 -11.26 -15.91
C ARG A 344 -13.11 -11.29 -17.05
N ARG A 345 -13.20 -10.29 -17.93
CA ARG A 345 -12.31 -10.14 -19.08
C ARG A 345 -11.85 -8.70 -19.20
N ILE A 346 -10.58 -8.52 -19.53
CA ILE A 346 -9.97 -7.25 -19.87
C ILE A 346 -9.14 -7.47 -21.13
N ASP A 347 -9.35 -6.63 -22.15
CA ASP A 347 -8.57 -6.64 -23.39
C ASP A 347 -8.72 -5.28 -24.11
N LYS A 348 -8.12 -5.12 -25.29
CA LYS A 348 -8.17 -3.85 -26.03
C LYS A 348 -9.57 -3.39 -26.43
N SER A 349 -10.56 -4.28 -26.46
CA SER A 349 -11.97 -3.95 -26.72
C SER A 349 -12.72 -3.57 -25.43
N GLN A 350 -12.34 -4.15 -24.29
CA GLN A 350 -12.81 -3.81 -22.96
C GLN A 350 -11.62 -3.48 -22.04
N PRO A 351 -11.01 -2.29 -22.19
CA PRO A 351 -9.72 -1.95 -21.56
C PRO A 351 -9.84 -1.49 -20.09
N LEU A 352 -11.00 -1.68 -19.47
CA LEU A 352 -11.31 -1.30 -18.09
C LEU A 352 -12.10 -2.40 -17.40
N VAL A 353 -11.76 -2.67 -16.14
CA VAL A 353 -12.46 -3.66 -15.33
C VAL A 353 -12.46 -3.29 -13.86
N ASP A 354 -13.61 -3.52 -13.23
CA ASP A 354 -13.76 -3.57 -11.78
C ASP A 354 -14.13 -5.00 -11.40
N ALA A 355 -13.38 -5.55 -10.47
CA ALA A 355 -13.41 -6.95 -10.08
C ALA A 355 -13.30 -7.09 -8.56
N ARG A 356 -13.87 -8.20 -8.06
CA ARG A 356 -13.73 -8.60 -6.68
C ARG A 356 -13.09 -9.98 -6.62
N LEU A 357 -11.96 -10.05 -5.93
CA LEU A 357 -11.21 -11.28 -5.73
C LEU A 357 -11.92 -12.18 -4.70
N PRO A 358 -11.68 -13.50 -4.72
CA PRO A 358 -12.33 -14.45 -3.82
C PRO A 358 -12.12 -14.14 -2.32
N ASP A 359 -10.99 -13.53 -1.96
CA ASP A 359 -10.67 -13.08 -0.59
C ASP A 359 -11.48 -11.85 -0.13
N GLY A 360 -12.20 -11.22 -1.06
CA GLY A 360 -13.00 -10.02 -0.86
C GLY A 360 -12.29 -8.72 -1.27
N SER A 361 -11.02 -8.79 -1.68
CA SER A 361 -10.23 -7.64 -2.14
C SER A 361 -10.83 -7.08 -3.43
N ARG A 362 -10.72 -5.75 -3.60
CA ARG A 362 -11.24 -5.07 -4.79
C ARG A 362 -10.10 -4.75 -5.74
N VAL A 363 -10.33 -4.99 -7.02
CA VAL A 363 -9.36 -4.76 -8.10
C VAL A 363 -9.99 -3.86 -9.15
N ASN A 364 -9.32 -2.75 -9.43
CA ASN A 364 -9.58 -1.92 -10.60
C ASN A 364 -8.36 -2.01 -11.53
N ALA A 365 -8.58 -2.29 -12.80
CA ALA A 365 -7.48 -2.33 -13.78
C ALA A 365 -7.87 -1.62 -15.08
N ILE A 366 -6.89 -0.94 -15.66
CA ILE A 366 -7.03 -0.22 -16.93
C ILE A 366 -5.79 -0.49 -17.78
N ILE A 367 -6.00 -0.87 -19.04
CA ILE A 367 -4.92 -1.18 -19.99
C ILE A 367 -4.95 -0.25 -21.21
N PRO A 368 -3.89 -0.21 -22.04
CA PRO A 368 -3.92 0.49 -23.30
C PRO A 368 -5.10 0.03 -24.19
N PRO A 369 -5.77 0.94 -24.92
CA PRO A 369 -5.34 2.30 -25.22
C PRO A 369 -5.79 3.38 -24.21
N LEU A 370 -6.54 3.04 -23.15
CA LEU A 370 -7.00 4.04 -22.18
C LEU A 370 -5.86 4.48 -21.25
N ALA A 371 -5.04 3.52 -20.82
CA ALA A 371 -3.86 3.79 -20.01
C ALA A 371 -2.65 4.14 -20.91
N ILE A 372 -2.51 5.43 -21.25
CA ILE A 372 -1.54 5.94 -22.25
C ILE A 372 -0.09 5.61 -21.87
N LYS A 373 0.22 5.57 -20.57
CA LYS A 373 1.57 5.32 -20.05
C LYS A 373 1.85 3.84 -19.74
N GLY A 374 0.98 2.94 -20.21
CA GLY A 374 1.04 1.51 -19.91
C GLY A 374 -0.04 1.08 -18.91
N PRO A 375 -0.18 -0.24 -18.66
CA PRO A 375 -1.21 -0.79 -17.79
C PRO A 375 -1.13 -0.27 -16.34
N CYS A 376 -2.28 0.05 -15.75
CA CYS A 376 -2.38 0.41 -14.33
C CYS A 376 -3.40 -0.45 -13.59
N LEU A 377 -3.19 -0.61 -12.29
CA LEU A 377 -3.91 -1.55 -11.43
C LEU A 377 -3.97 -1.01 -10.01
N THR A 378 -5.14 -1.00 -9.39
CA THR A 378 -5.32 -0.73 -7.96
C THR A 378 -5.95 -1.93 -7.30
N ILE A 379 -5.29 -2.47 -6.27
CA ILE A 379 -5.80 -3.54 -5.42
C ILE A 379 -5.99 -2.97 -4.02
N ARG A 380 -7.25 -2.87 -3.58
CA ARG A 380 -7.57 -2.57 -2.18
C ARG A 380 -7.83 -3.89 -1.46
N LYS A 381 -6.92 -4.25 -0.56
CA LYS A 381 -6.96 -5.53 0.14
C LYS A 381 -8.10 -5.57 1.14
N PHE A 382 -8.71 -6.74 1.26
CA PHE A 382 -9.65 -6.98 2.33
C PHE A 382 -8.89 -7.10 3.67
N PRO A 383 -9.25 -6.35 4.72
CA PRO A 383 -8.53 -6.38 6.00
C PRO A 383 -8.54 -7.79 6.60
N ILE A 384 -7.35 -8.33 6.92
CA ILE A 384 -7.19 -9.66 7.54
C ILE A 384 -7.51 -9.60 9.04
N GLN A 385 -7.13 -8.52 9.72
CA GLN A 385 -7.33 -8.36 11.17
C GLN A 385 -8.67 -7.66 11.47
N ARG A 386 -9.48 -8.30 12.31
CA ARG A 386 -10.74 -7.73 12.79
C ARG A 386 -10.46 -6.92 14.05
N LEU A 387 -10.70 -5.61 14.00
CA LEU A 387 -10.74 -4.82 15.22
C LEU A 387 -11.94 -5.28 16.07
N ALA A 388 -11.71 -5.40 17.37
CA ALA A 388 -12.70 -5.59 18.41
C ALA A 388 -12.91 -4.29 19.19
N MET A 389 -13.95 -4.26 20.03
CA MET A 389 -14.22 -3.09 20.88
C MET A 389 -13.08 -2.84 21.88
N ASP A 390 -12.43 -3.90 22.38
CA ASP A 390 -11.30 -3.76 23.31
C ASP A 390 -10.10 -3.09 22.64
N ASP A 391 -9.83 -3.37 21.36
CA ASP A 391 -8.77 -2.67 20.60
C ASP A 391 -9.04 -1.15 20.53
N LEU A 392 -10.29 -0.75 20.30
CA LEU A 392 -10.66 0.68 20.28
C LEU A 392 -10.51 1.35 21.65
N ILE A 393 -10.72 0.60 22.74
CA ILE A 393 -10.50 1.09 24.10
C ILE A 393 -9.00 1.26 24.35
N ASP A 394 -8.19 0.29 23.93
CA ASP A 394 -6.74 0.29 24.11
C ASP A 394 -6.06 1.38 23.27
N PHE A 395 -6.59 1.68 22.06
CA PHE A 395 -6.16 2.81 21.24
C PHE A 395 -6.60 4.17 21.81
N GLY A 396 -7.48 4.20 22.82
CA GLY A 396 -8.06 5.43 23.36
C GLY A 396 -9.11 6.08 22.45
N SER A 397 -9.54 5.39 21.39
CA SER A 397 -10.56 5.88 20.44
C SER A 397 -11.96 5.94 21.06
N ILE A 398 -12.25 5.08 22.04
CA ILE A 398 -13.51 5.09 22.78
C ILE A 398 -13.29 4.81 24.27
N SER A 399 -14.06 5.47 25.13
CA SER A 399 -14.02 5.17 26.57
C SER A 399 -14.73 3.84 26.87
N ARG A 400 -14.27 3.14 27.91
CA ARG A 400 -14.92 1.90 28.40
C ARG A 400 -16.40 2.11 28.76
N SER A 401 -16.78 3.29 29.26
CA SER A 401 -18.17 3.62 29.56
C SER A 401 -19.02 3.76 28.30
N ALA A 402 -18.51 4.44 27.26
CA ALA A 402 -19.20 4.55 25.97
C ALA A 402 -19.32 3.19 25.27
N ALA A 403 -18.26 2.37 25.28
CA ALA A 403 -18.30 1.00 24.77
C ALA A 403 -19.37 0.15 25.48
N THR A 404 -19.47 0.26 26.81
CA THR A 404 -20.49 -0.46 27.59
C THR A 404 -21.90 0.02 27.27
N PHE A 405 -22.11 1.33 27.09
CA PHE A 405 -23.40 1.89 26.67
C PHE A 405 -23.82 1.37 25.30
N LEU A 406 -22.92 1.42 24.31
CA LEU A 406 -23.18 0.93 22.96
C LEU A 406 -23.48 -0.57 22.94
N ARG A 407 -22.74 -1.36 23.72
CA ARG A 407 -23.02 -2.79 23.89
C ARG A 407 -24.43 -3.03 24.41
N SER A 408 -24.85 -2.31 25.45
CA SER A 408 -26.22 -2.41 25.97
C SER A 408 -27.26 -2.00 24.93
N ALA A 409 -27.02 -0.94 24.17
CA ALA A 409 -27.93 -0.48 23.11
C ALA A 409 -28.11 -1.54 22.02
N VAL A 410 -27.02 -2.18 21.56
CA VAL A 410 -27.09 -3.26 20.57
C VAL A 410 -27.87 -4.45 21.14
N ILE A 411 -27.59 -4.88 22.37
CA ILE A 411 -28.27 -6.02 23.01
C ILE A 411 -29.77 -5.76 23.18
N ASP A 412 -30.16 -4.53 23.54
CA ASP A 412 -31.55 -4.11 23.73
C ASP A 412 -32.33 -3.92 22.42
N GLY A 413 -31.67 -4.11 21.26
CA GLY A 413 -32.32 -3.98 19.96
C GLY A 413 -32.58 -2.53 19.56
N ARG A 414 -31.70 -1.59 19.95
CA ARG A 414 -31.78 -0.20 19.49
C ARG A 414 -31.33 -0.06 18.04
N ASN A 415 -32.05 0.73 17.26
CA ASN A 415 -31.67 1.07 15.89
C ASN A 415 -30.55 2.10 15.90
N ILE A 416 -29.40 1.75 15.33
CA ILE A 416 -28.17 2.57 15.40
C ILE A 416 -27.72 2.99 14.01
N LEU A 417 -27.51 4.30 13.84
CA LEU A 417 -26.89 4.87 12.64
C LEU A 417 -25.48 5.37 12.96
N VAL A 418 -24.49 4.86 12.22
CA VAL A 418 -23.10 5.31 12.32
C VAL A 418 -22.80 6.31 11.21
N SER A 419 -22.28 7.49 11.55
CA SER A 419 -21.99 8.57 10.61
C SER A 419 -20.56 9.05 10.69
N GLY A 420 -20.09 9.75 9.66
CA GLY A 420 -18.71 10.24 9.55
C GLY A 420 -18.27 10.44 8.10
N GLY A 421 -17.11 11.09 7.92
CA GLY A 421 -16.52 11.34 6.60
C GLY A 421 -16.06 10.08 5.86
N THR A 422 -15.64 10.23 4.61
CA THR A 422 -14.96 9.16 3.87
C THR A 422 -13.69 8.74 4.58
N GLY A 423 -13.48 7.43 4.74
CA GLY A 423 -12.26 6.88 5.36
C GLY A 423 -12.20 6.94 6.89
N THR A 424 -13.23 7.45 7.59
CA THR A 424 -13.20 7.55 9.07
C THR A 424 -13.45 6.23 9.81
N GLY A 425 -13.68 5.12 9.09
CA GLY A 425 -13.87 3.79 9.69
C GLY A 425 -15.32 3.45 10.07
N LYS A 426 -16.33 4.10 9.48
CA LYS A 426 -17.76 3.82 9.74
C LYS A 426 -18.13 2.34 9.65
N THR A 427 -17.80 1.69 8.52
CA THR A 427 -18.14 0.27 8.30
C THR A 427 -17.39 -0.62 9.29
N THR A 428 -16.14 -0.30 9.61
CA THR A 428 -15.36 -0.99 10.65
C THR A 428 -16.03 -0.88 12.01
N PHE A 429 -16.50 0.30 12.40
CA PHE A 429 -17.21 0.51 13.66
C PHE A 429 -18.57 -0.20 13.68
N LEU A 430 -19.32 -0.18 12.57
CA LEU A 430 -20.54 -0.95 12.41
C LEU A 430 -20.29 -2.46 12.58
N ASN A 431 -19.20 -2.97 12.01
CA ASN A 431 -18.80 -4.36 12.15
C ASN A 431 -18.48 -4.71 13.62
N ILE A 432 -17.79 -3.83 14.34
CA ILE A 432 -17.52 -3.98 15.79
C ILE A 432 -18.83 -3.99 16.58
N LEU A 433 -19.75 -3.07 16.32
CA LEU A 433 -21.06 -3.06 16.99
C LEU A 433 -21.88 -4.31 16.71
N SER A 434 -21.82 -4.82 15.48
CA SER A 434 -22.51 -6.06 15.09
C SER A 434 -22.06 -7.28 15.90
N SER A 435 -20.84 -7.25 16.47
CA SER A 435 -20.36 -8.29 17.37
C SER A 435 -21.14 -8.38 18.69
N PHE A 436 -21.89 -7.35 19.06
CA PHE A 436 -22.72 -7.39 20.27
C PHE A 436 -24.13 -7.95 20.00
N ILE A 437 -24.48 -8.26 18.76
CA ILE A 437 -25.79 -8.84 18.43
C ILE A 437 -25.88 -10.26 19.03
N PRO A 438 -26.96 -10.59 19.78
CA PRO A 438 -27.14 -11.92 20.35
C PRO A 438 -27.15 -13.04 19.29
N TYR A 439 -26.40 -14.12 19.52
CA TYR A 439 -26.21 -15.26 18.59
C TYR A 439 -27.49 -15.95 18.07
N LYS A 440 -28.62 -15.82 18.77
CA LYS A 440 -29.89 -16.46 18.38
C LYS A 440 -30.66 -15.68 17.30
N GLN A 441 -30.24 -14.45 17.01
CA GLN A 441 -30.95 -13.59 16.08
C GLN A 441 -30.54 -13.91 14.63
N ARG A 442 -31.53 -13.90 13.74
CA ARG A 442 -31.35 -14.00 12.30
C ARG A 442 -31.05 -12.62 11.73
N ILE A 443 -29.92 -12.50 11.05
CA ILE A 443 -29.41 -11.20 10.58
C ILE A 443 -29.31 -11.24 9.07
N VAL A 444 -29.74 -10.18 8.39
CA VAL A 444 -29.50 -10.00 6.96
C VAL A 444 -28.59 -8.80 6.76
N THR A 445 -27.41 -9.00 6.16
CA THR A 445 -26.50 -7.92 5.77
C THR A 445 -26.68 -7.61 4.28
N ILE A 446 -26.61 -6.33 3.92
CA ILE A 446 -26.81 -5.84 2.56
C ILE A 446 -25.78 -4.75 2.27
N GLU A 447 -24.96 -4.95 1.24
CA GLU A 447 -23.85 -4.03 0.93
C GLU A 447 -23.64 -3.89 -0.58
N ASP A 448 -23.07 -2.77 -1.02
CA ASP A 448 -22.57 -2.63 -2.40
C ASP A 448 -21.47 -3.67 -2.68
N THR A 449 -20.61 -3.85 -1.68
CA THR A 449 -19.57 -4.86 -1.64
C THR A 449 -19.45 -5.32 -0.20
N THR A 450 -19.43 -6.62 0.03
CA THR A 450 -19.47 -7.21 1.36
C THR A 450 -18.26 -6.77 2.21
N GLU A 451 -18.46 -6.02 3.27
CA GLU A 451 -17.43 -5.66 4.24
C GLU A 451 -17.76 -6.18 5.64
N LEU A 452 -19.06 -6.30 5.97
CA LEU A 452 -19.52 -6.81 7.25
C LEU A 452 -19.23 -8.30 7.41
N ARG A 453 -18.57 -8.66 8.51
CA ARG A 453 -18.23 -10.04 8.87
C ARG A 453 -18.69 -10.34 10.28
N LEU A 454 -19.95 -10.72 10.36
CA LEU A 454 -20.61 -11.13 11.60
C LEU A 454 -20.10 -12.52 12.03
N HIS A 455 -19.99 -12.73 13.34
CA HIS A 455 -19.57 -14.01 13.92
C HIS A 455 -20.75 -14.93 14.27
N GLN A 456 -21.97 -14.42 14.14
CA GLN A 456 -23.19 -15.16 14.39
C GLN A 456 -23.41 -16.19 13.27
N GLU A 457 -23.94 -17.37 13.61
CA GLU A 457 -24.18 -18.44 12.64
C GLU A 457 -25.35 -18.13 11.69
N HIS A 458 -26.38 -17.45 12.19
CA HIS A 458 -27.65 -17.26 11.47
C HIS A 458 -27.66 -15.95 10.66
N VAL A 459 -26.65 -15.77 9.82
CA VAL A 459 -26.45 -14.58 8.99
C VAL A 459 -26.71 -14.91 7.52
N VAL A 460 -27.45 -14.05 6.83
CA VAL A 460 -27.55 -14.07 5.36
C VAL A 460 -26.93 -12.81 4.81
N THR A 461 -25.96 -13.00 3.92
CA THR A 461 -25.20 -11.91 3.30
C THR A 461 -25.69 -11.67 1.89
N LEU A 462 -26.09 -10.44 1.58
CA LEU A 462 -26.55 -10.00 0.28
C LEU A 462 -25.64 -8.90 -0.25
N GLU A 463 -25.32 -8.96 -1.54
CA GLU A 463 -24.48 -7.98 -2.23
C GLU A 463 -25.23 -7.43 -3.45
N SER A 464 -25.16 -6.12 -3.64
CA SER A 464 -25.70 -5.47 -4.84
C SER A 464 -25.01 -6.00 -6.08
N LYS A 465 -25.71 -6.01 -7.21
CA LYS A 465 -25.16 -6.45 -8.49
C LYS A 465 -25.29 -5.33 -9.51
N PRO A 466 -24.20 -4.78 -10.07
CA PRO A 466 -24.31 -3.82 -11.15
C PRO A 466 -24.85 -4.49 -12.41
N ALA A 467 -25.44 -3.69 -13.30
CA ALA A 467 -25.85 -4.15 -14.62
C ALA A 467 -24.68 -4.80 -15.38
N ASN A 468 -24.98 -5.76 -16.26
CA ASN A 468 -23.99 -6.26 -17.21
C ASN A 468 -23.66 -5.19 -18.27
N VAL A 469 -22.71 -5.48 -19.17
CA VAL A 469 -22.31 -4.56 -20.26
C VAL A 469 -23.46 -4.14 -21.18
N GLU A 470 -24.57 -4.89 -21.18
CA GLU A 470 -25.78 -4.61 -21.95
C GLU A 470 -26.82 -3.79 -21.16
N GLY A 471 -26.51 -3.41 -19.91
CA GLY A 471 -27.40 -2.64 -19.04
C GLY A 471 -28.50 -3.47 -18.36
N VAL A 472 -28.35 -4.80 -18.30
CA VAL A 472 -29.37 -5.74 -17.79
C VAL A 472 -28.88 -6.46 -16.53
N GLY A 473 -29.82 -6.84 -15.65
CA GLY A 473 -29.56 -7.72 -14.51
C GLY A 473 -28.96 -7.01 -13.29
N GLU A 474 -29.21 -5.71 -13.17
CA GLU A 474 -28.91 -4.92 -11.98
C GLU A 474 -29.81 -5.31 -10.81
N TYR A 475 -29.24 -5.37 -9.61
CA TYR A 475 -29.93 -5.48 -8.34
C TYR A 475 -29.32 -4.47 -7.36
N THR A 476 -30.09 -3.45 -7.01
CA THR A 476 -29.65 -2.36 -6.13
C THR A 476 -29.76 -2.76 -4.65
N ILE A 477 -29.09 -2.02 -3.76
CA ILE A 477 -29.29 -2.19 -2.30
C ILE A 477 -30.78 -2.10 -1.95
N ARG A 478 -31.51 -1.18 -2.58
CA ARG A 478 -32.94 -0.99 -2.36
C ARG A 478 -33.77 -2.24 -2.67
N ASP A 479 -33.46 -2.91 -3.78
CA ASP A 479 -34.12 -4.17 -4.16
C ASP A 479 -33.85 -5.27 -3.12
N LEU A 480 -32.62 -5.33 -2.62
CA LEU A 480 -32.21 -6.29 -1.61
C LEU A 480 -32.84 -6.02 -0.24
N VAL A 481 -32.97 -4.76 0.19
CA VAL A 481 -33.66 -4.38 1.43
C VAL A 481 -35.13 -4.80 1.35
N THR A 482 -35.79 -4.50 0.23
CA THR A 482 -37.19 -4.89 -0.01
C THR A 482 -37.36 -6.41 0.04
N ASN A 483 -36.42 -7.16 -0.54
CA ASN A 483 -36.44 -8.62 -0.48
C ASN A 483 -36.16 -9.16 0.93
N ALA A 484 -35.25 -8.53 1.68
CA ALA A 484 -34.86 -8.94 3.02
C ALA A 484 -36.03 -8.95 4.00
N LEU A 485 -36.99 -8.02 3.87
CA LEU A 485 -38.23 -8.01 4.68
C LEU A 485 -39.04 -9.30 4.58
N ARG A 486 -38.86 -10.10 3.50
CA ARG A 486 -39.54 -11.40 3.31
C ARG A 486 -38.73 -12.59 3.83
N MET A 487 -37.50 -12.36 4.28
CA MET A 487 -36.57 -13.39 4.75
C MET A 487 -36.69 -13.66 6.26
N ARG A 488 -37.70 -13.06 6.92
CA ARG A 488 -37.91 -13.09 8.36
C ARG A 488 -36.65 -12.75 9.17
N PRO A 489 -35.97 -11.62 8.88
CA PRO A 489 -34.85 -11.19 9.71
C PRO A 489 -35.35 -10.72 11.08
N ASP A 490 -34.54 -10.93 12.12
CA ASP A 490 -34.68 -10.17 13.36
C ASP A 490 -34.04 -8.77 13.19
N ARG A 491 -32.93 -8.68 12.43
CA ARG A 491 -32.23 -7.42 12.12
C ARG A 491 -31.82 -7.32 10.65
N ILE A 492 -31.85 -6.09 10.12
CA ILE A 492 -31.30 -5.76 8.81
C ILE A 492 -30.13 -4.80 9.01
N LEU A 493 -28.97 -5.14 8.45
CA LEU A 493 -27.78 -4.32 8.46
C LEU A 493 -27.48 -3.88 7.03
N VAL A 494 -27.50 -2.57 6.77
CA VAL A 494 -27.09 -2.02 5.47
C VAL A 494 -25.73 -1.36 5.63
N GLY A 495 -24.73 -1.82 4.87
CA GLY A 495 -23.35 -1.35 4.96
C GLY A 495 -23.24 0.18 4.87
N GLU A 496 -23.90 0.78 3.87
CA GLU A 496 -24.00 2.24 3.75
C GLU A 496 -25.27 2.63 2.97
N CYS A 497 -26.02 3.61 3.49
CA CYS A 497 -27.11 4.24 2.75
C CYS A 497 -26.58 5.44 1.96
N ARG A 498 -26.73 5.39 0.63
CA ARG A 498 -26.27 6.38 -0.36
C ARG A 498 -27.39 6.94 -1.22
N SER A 499 -28.54 6.26 -1.29
CA SER A 499 -29.68 6.65 -2.12
C SER A 499 -31.03 6.27 -1.47
N GLY A 500 -32.02 5.95 -2.30
CA GLY A 500 -33.41 5.75 -1.90
C GLY A 500 -33.65 4.61 -0.90
N GLU A 501 -32.72 3.65 -0.76
CA GLU A 501 -32.77 2.59 0.25
C GLU A 501 -32.85 3.11 1.69
N ALA A 502 -32.48 4.38 1.92
CA ALA A 502 -32.63 5.03 3.22
C ALA A 502 -34.10 5.03 3.69
N LEU A 503 -35.06 5.22 2.77
CA LEU A 503 -36.48 5.15 3.10
C LEU A 503 -36.89 3.74 3.52
N ASP A 504 -36.46 2.73 2.76
CA ASP A 504 -36.79 1.33 3.03
C ASP A 504 -36.16 0.86 4.35
N MET A 505 -34.98 1.35 4.70
CA MET A 505 -34.35 1.11 6.01
C MET A 505 -35.12 1.76 7.16
N VAL A 506 -35.53 3.03 7.02
CA VAL A 506 -36.37 3.71 8.01
C VAL A 506 -37.72 2.99 8.18
N GLN A 507 -38.28 2.46 7.09
CA GLN A 507 -39.49 1.65 7.17
C GLN A 507 -39.25 0.32 7.87
N ALA A 508 -38.17 -0.39 7.56
CA ALA A 508 -37.80 -1.64 8.22
C ALA A 508 -37.68 -1.46 9.75
N MET A 509 -36.95 -0.42 10.16
CA MET A 509 -36.77 -0.02 11.56
C MET A 509 -38.08 0.32 12.28
N ASN A 510 -39.06 0.89 11.57
CA ASN A 510 -40.39 1.17 12.13
C ASN A 510 -41.34 -0.03 12.10
N THR A 511 -41.01 -1.11 11.38
CA THR A 511 -41.93 -2.24 11.10
C THR A 511 -41.46 -3.57 11.69
N GLY A 512 -40.92 -3.52 12.91
CA GLY A 512 -40.62 -4.72 13.70
C GLY A 512 -39.29 -5.41 13.38
N HIS A 513 -38.38 -4.71 12.69
CA HIS A 513 -36.99 -5.13 12.51
C HIS A 513 -36.07 -4.29 13.42
N ASP A 514 -36.39 -4.31 14.71
CA ASP A 514 -35.67 -3.55 15.73
C ASP A 514 -34.21 -4.01 15.82
N GLY A 515 -33.32 -3.10 16.23
CA GLY A 515 -31.90 -3.38 16.34
C GLY A 515 -31.16 -3.36 15.00
N SER A 516 -31.83 -2.90 13.93
CA SER A 516 -31.24 -2.69 12.61
C SER A 516 -30.20 -1.58 12.68
N MET A 517 -29.17 -1.68 11.83
CA MET A 517 -28.06 -0.74 11.84
C MET A 517 -27.61 -0.38 10.44
N THR A 518 -27.10 0.83 10.27
CA THR A 518 -26.55 1.27 8.97
C THR A 518 -25.47 2.33 9.14
N THR A 519 -24.72 2.60 8.07
CA THR A 519 -23.84 3.75 8.00
C THR A 519 -24.33 4.81 7.01
N LEU A 520 -23.92 6.05 7.23
CA LEU A 520 -24.25 7.18 6.36
C LEU A 520 -23.13 8.22 6.37
N HIS A 521 -22.79 8.77 5.21
CA HIS A 521 -21.84 9.87 5.14
C HIS A 521 -22.46 11.20 5.60
N ALA A 522 -21.88 11.81 6.63
CA ALA A 522 -22.23 13.15 7.13
C ALA A 522 -21.02 13.77 7.84
N ASN A 523 -20.89 15.10 7.85
CA ASN A 523 -19.76 15.79 8.51
C ASN A 523 -20.05 16.12 9.98
N SER A 524 -21.28 15.88 10.44
CA SER A 524 -21.66 16.01 11.84
C SER A 524 -22.89 15.14 12.15
N ALA A 525 -23.13 14.86 13.43
CA ALA A 525 -24.34 14.17 13.87
C ALA A 525 -25.63 14.94 13.52
N HIS A 526 -25.58 16.28 13.45
CA HIS A 526 -26.72 17.10 13.08
C HIS A 526 -27.07 16.97 11.59
N GLU A 527 -26.05 16.95 10.72
CA GLU A 527 -26.20 16.79 9.27
C GLU A 527 -26.81 15.44 8.86
N VAL A 528 -26.82 14.44 9.74
CA VAL A 528 -27.42 13.12 9.46
C VAL A 528 -28.90 13.26 9.08
N LEU A 529 -29.66 14.11 9.79
CA LEU A 529 -31.09 14.28 9.53
C LEU A 529 -31.34 14.93 8.17
N GLU A 530 -30.59 15.99 7.86
CA GLU A 530 -30.64 16.67 6.56
C GLU A 530 -30.25 15.72 5.42
N ARG A 531 -29.23 14.89 5.65
CA ARG A 531 -28.80 13.90 4.66
C ARG A 531 -29.86 12.83 4.44
N LEU A 532 -30.44 12.26 5.51
CA LEU A 532 -31.53 11.29 5.40
C LEU A 532 -32.74 11.86 4.68
N GLU A 533 -33.08 13.13 4.92
CA GLU A 533 -34.15 13.81 4.19
C GLU A 533 -33.91 13.79 2.68
N VAL A 534 -32.71 14.21 2.24
CA VAL A 534 -32.33 14.20 0.82
C VAL A 534 -32.41 12.78 0.24
N LEU A 535 -31.85 11.78 0.93
CA LEU A 535 -31.87 10.39 0.46
C LEU A 535 -33.28 9.82 0.33
N ILE A 536 -34.16 10.13 1.29
CA ILE A 536 -35.55 9.67 1.28
C ILE A 536 -36.33 10.34 0.14
N LEU A 537 -36.09 11.63 -0.13
CA LEU A 537 -36.71 12.35 -1.25
C LEU A 537 -36.31 11.78 -2.62
N MET A 538 -35.16 11.11 -2.73
CA MET A 538 -34.77 10.38 -3.96
C MET A 538 -35.63 9.14 -4.18
N ALA A 539 -36.20 8.55 -3.12
CA ALA A 539 -37.05 7.36 -3.20
C ALA A 539 -38.53 7.66 -3.39
N ALA A 540 -39.04 8.72 -2.74
CA ALA A 540 -40.45 9.09 -2.76
C ALA A 540 -40.65 10.58 -2.44
N ASP A 541 -41.64 11.20 -3.10
CA ASP A 541 -42.06 12.57 -2.81
C ASP A 541 -42.96 12.59 -1.56
N LEU A 542 -42.35 12.84 -0.40
CA LEU A 542 -43.01 12.88 0.90
C LEU A 542 -42.85 14.26 1.54
N PRO A 543 -43.87 14.77 2.26
CA PRO A 543 -43.71 16.00 3.04
C PRO A 543 -42.57 15.86 4.07
N VAL A 544 -41.70 16.86 4.16
CA VAL A 544 -40.52 16.87 5.06
C VAL A 544 -40.89 16.52 6.51
N VAL A 545 -42.02 17.06 7.01
CA VAL A 545 -42.51 16.75 8.37
C VAL A 545 -42.78 15.25 8.56
N SER A 546 -43.30 14.57 7.53
CA SER A 546 -43.53 13.12 7.55
C SER A 546 -42.23 12.33 7.50
N ILE A 547 -41.22 12.84 6.78
CA ILE A 547 -39.88 12.24 6.74
C ILE A 547 -39.25 12.32 8.13
N HIS A 548 -39.18 13.52 8.71
CA HIS A 548 -38.60 13.75 10.03
C HIS A 548 -39.28 12.89 11.09
N ARG A 549 -40.62 12.82 11.10
CA ARG A 549 -41.36 11.96 12.03
C ARG A 549 -40.99 10.48 11.89
N GLN A 550 -40.83 9.97 10.67
CA GLN A 550 -40.44 8.58 10.44
C GLN A 550 -39.00 8.31 10.89
N VAL A 551 -38.08 9.23 10.61
CA VAL A 551 -36.68 9.13 11.01
C VAL A 551 -36.53 9.17 12.54
N THR A 552 -37.18 10.11 13.22
CA THR A 552 -37.15 10.22 14.69
C THR A 552 -37.78 9.01 15.38
N SER A 553 -38.77 8.37 14.74
CA SER A 553 -39.38 7.14 15.26
C SER A 553 -38.49 5.91 15.02
N ALA A 554 -37.73 5.89 13.92
CA ALA A 554 -36.92 4.75 13.52
C ALA A 554 -35.58 4.68 14.25
N ILE A 555 -34.89 5.80 14.41
CA ILE A 555 -33.48 5.82 14.85
C ILE A 555 -33.39 6.15 16.34
N ASP A 556 -32.92 5.20 17.14
CA ASP A 556 -32.71 5.40 18.58
C ASP A 556 -31.40 6.12 18.88
N LEU A 557 -30.33 5.83 18.10
CA LEU A 557 -28.99 6.35 18.37
C LEU A 557 -28.26 6.72 17.09
N ILE A 558 -27.62 7.89 17.10
CA ILE A 558 -26.64 8.31 16.10
C ILE A 558 -25.27 8.31 16.76
N VAL A 559 -24.32 7.59 16.17
CA VAL A 559 -22.90 7.63 16.53
C VAL A 559 -22.16 8.36 15.42
N HIS A 560 -21.43 9.42 15.74
CA HIS A 560 -20.62 10.17 14.79
C HIS A 560 -19.14 9.94 15.06
N ILE A 561 -18.38 9.64 14.01
CA ILE A 561 -16.94 9.32 14.04
C ILE A 561 -16.16 10.40 13.28
#